data_AF-A0A815WQF4-F1
#
_entry.id   AF-A0A815WQF4-F1
#
_cell.length_a   1.000
_cell.length_b   1.000
_cell.length_c   1.000
_cell.angle_alpha   90.00
_cell.angle_beta   90.00
_cell.angle_gamma   90.00
#
_symmetry.space_group_name_H-M   'P 1'
#
loop_
_entity.id
_entity.type
_entity.pdbx_description
1 polymer ?
#
loop_
_entity_poly.entity_id
_entity_poly.type
_entity_poly.pdbx_seq_one_letter_code
_entity_poly.pdbx_strand_id
1 'polypeptide(L)'
;MWISGWPGQCRRMDDGQTFETIKRLTFNCAVGRNSYSTGNHRIRIKLHYGSAFVGIRSRHIQVEPNLNKMYCGTPSTYGWYTHGRRFVDGQWDGERIHISNADGAVIELTLHCNEHRLSIVICKDSSERDEIEVNDLHCPFPWCLFVQINRIGARLSLV
;
A
#
# COMPACT_ATOMS: atom_id res chain seq x y z
N MET A 1 -16.28 4.99 8.83
CA MET A 1 -15.85 4.26 10.05
C MET A 1 -14.76 3.25 9.62
N TRP A 2 -13.58 3.19 10.26
CA TRP A 2 -12.53 2.19 9.91
C TRP A 2 -12.75 0.99 10.83
N ILE A 3 -12.74 -0.24 10.28
CA ILE A 3 -12.79 -1.45 11.11
C ILE A 3 -11.38 -1.73 11.63
N SER A 4 -11.19 -1.71 12.94
CA SER A 4 -9.96 -2.14 13.59
C SER A 4 -9.93 -3.67 13.71
N GLY A 5 -8.83 -4.30 13.26
CA GLY A 5 -8.64 -5.75 13.37
C GLY A 5 -7.20 -6.13 13.69
N TRP A 6 -6.96 -6.44 14.97
CA TRP A 6 -6.01 -7.40 15.59
C TRP A 6 -4.64 -7.76 14.92
N PRO A 7 -3.55 -7.99 15.70
CA PRO A 7 -3.21 -7.53 17.05
C PRO A 7 -1.96 -6.62 17.01
N GLY A 8 -2.18 -5.33 16.86
CA GLY A 8 -1.15 -4.30 16.95
C GLY A 8 -1.82 -2.94 17.02
N GLN A 9 -1.50 -2.13 18.03
CA GLN A 9 -2.19 -0.84 18.21
C GLN A 9 -1.68 0.18 17.19
N CYS A 10 -2.44 0.34 16.10
CA CYS A 10 -2.39 1.52 15.24
C CYS A 10 -3.15 2.66 15.93
N ARG A 11 -2.51 3.82 16.12
CA ARG A 11 -3.15 5.02 16.66
C ARG A 11 -3.47 5.96 15.49
N ARG A 12 -4.76 6.28 15.35
CA ARG A 12 -5.27 7.35 14.50
C ARG A 12 -4.98 8.68 15.21
N MET A 13 -4.28 9.59 14.54
CA MET A 13 -4.11 10.97 15.00
C MET A 13 -4.61 11.92 13.92
N ASP A 14 -5.45 12.86 14.37
CA ASP A 14 -6.35 13.71 13.59
C ASP A 14 -7.34 12.98 12.67
N ASP A 15 -8.51 13.62 12.53
CA ASP A 15 -9.73 13.41 11.72
C ASP A 15 -9.97 12.14 10.86
N GLY A 16 -8.99 11.35 10.44
CA GLY A 16 -9.20 10.12 9.66
C GLY A 16 -7.99 9.57 8.91
N GLN A 17 -6.89 10.31 8.83
CA GLN A 17 -5.96 10.23 7.71
C GLN A 17 -4.52 9.81 8.04
N THR A 18 -4.09 9.84 9.31
CA THR A 18 -2.72 9.47 9.72
C THR A 18 -2.67 8.07 10.34
N PHE A 19 -1.63 7.29 9.97
CA PHE A 19 -1.35 5.97 10.53
C PHE A 19 0.01 5.97 11.27
N GLU A 20 -0.02 5.61 12.56
CA GLU A 20 1.16 5.42 13.43
C GLU A 20 0.96 4.13 14.25
N THR A 21 2.03 3.39 14.59
CA THR A 21 1.88 2.07 15.27
C THR A 21 2.77 1.85 16.48
N ILE A 22 2.27 1.10 17.47
CA ILE A 22 2.79 1.13 18.85
C ILE A 22 3.47 -0.20 19.32
N LYS A 23 2.86 -1.40 19.17
CA LYS A 23 3.40 -2.71 19.66
C LYS A 23 2.92 -3.90 18.78
N ARG A 24 3.66 -5.01 18.53
CA ARG A 24 5.11 -5.29 18.79
C ARG A 24 5.91 -6.03 17.67
N LEU A 25 5.30 -6.64 16.65
CA LEU A 25 5.99 -7.45 15.61
C LEU A 25 6.36 -6.63 14.35
N THR A 26 7.30 -7.12 13.52
CA THR A 26 8.12 -6.33 12.56
C THR A 26 7.39 -5.34 11.63
N PHE A 27 6.19 -5.65 11.17
CA PHE A 27 5.43 -4.81 10.24
C PHE A 27 3.98 -4.61 10.73
N ASN A 28 3.35 -3.53 10.30
CA ASN A 28 1.92 -3.29 10.50
C ASN A 28 1.25 -2.96 9.17
N CYS A 29 -0.01 -3.33 8.99
CA CYS A 29 -0.77 -3.03 7.78
C CYS A 29 -2.08 -2.27 8.05
N ALA A 30 -2.55 -1.56 7.05
CA ALA A 30 -3.85 -0.90 7.00
C ALA A 30 -4.52 -1.18 5.65
N VAL A 31 -5.86 -1.35 5.69
CA VAL A 31 -6.70 -1.62 4.52
C VAL A 31 -7.71 -0.50 4.37
N GLY A 32 -7.79 0.09 3.17
CA GLY A 32 -8.72 1.14 2.73
C GLY A 32 -10.18 0.85 3.10
N ARG A 33 -10.99 1.89 3.37
CA ARG A 33 -12.47 1.75 3.51
C ARG A 33 -13.20 1.75 2.17
N ASN A 34 -12.66 2.47 1.20
CA ASN A 34 -13.31 2.64 -0.10
C ASN A 34 -13.16 1.34 -0.90
N SER A 35 -14.21 0.97 -1.63
CA SER A 35 -14.18 -0.09 -2.64
C SER A 35 -14.01 0.58 -4.00
N TYR A 36 -13.12 0.05 -4.83
CA TYR A 36 -12.86 0.55 -6.18
C TYR A 36 -13.13 -0.58 -7.17
N SER A 37 -14.05 -0.37 -8.12
CA SER A 37 -14.46 -1.37 -9.12
C SER A 37 -14.60 -0.84 -10.55
N THR A 38 -14.67 0.48 -10.73
CA THR A 38 -14.93 1.13 -12.03
C THR A 38 -14.30 2.51 -12.07
N GLY A 39 -13.89 2.97 -13.25
CA GLY A 39 -13.29 4.29 -13.45
C GLY A 39 -11.88 4.44 -12.87
N ASN A 40 -11.42 5.69 -12.78
CA ASN A 40 -10.05 6.03 -12.37
C ASN A 40 -10.06 6.71 -11.00
N HIS A 41 -9.31 6.16 -10.03
CA HIS A 41 -9.25 6.67 -8.66
C HIS A 41 -7.84 7.06 -8.29
N ARG A 42 -7.65 8.31 -7.85
CA ARG A 42 -6.36 8.81 -7.39
C ARG A 42 -6.32 8.93 -5.87
N ILE A 43 -5.27 8.38 -5.28
CA ILE A 43 -5.00 8.39 -3.84
C ILE A 43 -3.61 8.98 -3.61
N ARG A 44 -3.49 9.98 -2.74
CA ARG A 44 -2.20 10.60 -2.43
C ARG A 44 -1.82 10.29 -0.99
N ILE A 45 -0.57 9.90 -0.79
CA ILE A 45 -0.01 9.41 0.47
C ILE A 45 1.29 10.18 0.71
N LYS A 46 1.36 11.00 1.76
CA LYS A 46 2.61 11.61 2.20
C LYS A 46 3.36 10.63 3.10
N LEU A 47 4.57 10.25 2.70
CA LEU A 47 5.51 9.56 3.59
C LEU A 47 6.29 10.62 4.34
N HIS A 48 6.11 10.71 5.66
CA HIS A 48 6.83 11.70 6.48
C HIS A 48 8.27 11.26 6.73
N TYR A 49 8.46 9.96 6.96
CA TYR A 49 9.76 9.29 7.08
C TYR A 49 9.57 7.77 6.96
N GLY A 50 10.64 7.05 6.60
CA GLY A 50 10.76 5.60 6.68
C GLY A 50 10.50 4.85 5.39
N SER A 51 10.02 3.62 5.51
CA SER A 51 9.67 2.78 4.37
C SER A 51 8.26 2.19 4.50
N ALA A 52 7.50 2.27 3.43
CA ALA A 52 6.15 1.72 3.32
C ALA A 52 6.03 0.83 2.07
N PHE A 53 5.16 -0.17 2.14
CA PHE A 53 4.45 -0.70 0.99
C PHE A 53 3.19 0.14 0.78
N VAL A 54 2.90 0.49 -0.47
CA VAL A 54 1.63 1.08 -0.90
C VAL A 54 1.14 0.39 -2.16
N GLY A 55 -0.16 0.12 -2.23
CA GLY A 55 -0.74 -0.64 -3.33
C GLY A 55 -2.22 -0.94 -3.12
N ILE A 56 -2.67 -2.06 -3.66
CA ILE A 56 -4.05 -2.54 -3.59
C ILE A 56 -4.12 -4.01 -3.16
N ARG A 57 -5.33 -4.42 -2.80
CA ARG A 57 -5.77 -5.82 -2.77
C ARG A 57 -7.27 -5.94 -2.99
N SER A 58 -7.75 -7.13 -3.36
CA SER A 58 -9.17 -7.47 -3.29
C SER A 58 -9.68 -7.36 -1.86
N ARG A 59 -10.83 -6.72 -1.68
CA ARG A 59 -11.48 -6.59 -0.37
C ARG A 59 -11.88 -7.93 0.25
N HIS A 60 -12.28 -8.90 -0.57
CA HIS A 60 -12.85 -10.16 -0.11
C HIS A 60 -11.79 -11.21 0.26
N ILE A 61 -10.55 -11.05 -0.20
CA ILE A 61 -9.45 -11.96 0.10
C ILE A 61 -8.80 -11.51 1.40
N GLN A 62 -8.90 -12.32 2.45
CA GLN A 62 -8.40 -11.98 3.78
C GLN A 62 -6.87 -11.92 3.81
N VAL A 63 -6.34 -11.10 4.71
CA VAL A 63 -4.92 -11.12 5.08
C VAL A 63 -4.75 -12.25 6.09
N GLU A 64 -4.23 -13.40 5.67
CA GLU A 64 -3.84 -14.43 6.64
C GLU A 64 -2.53 -14.03 7.33
N PRO A 65 -2.52 -13.82 8.66
CA PRO A 65 -1.31 -13.46 9.40
C PRO A 65 -0.44 -14.70 9.64
N ASN A 66 0.17 -15.20 8.56
CA ASN A 66 1.17 -16.25 8.68
C ASN A 66 2.43 -15.64 9.30
N LEU A 67 2.80 -16.07 10.52
CA LEU A 67 3.75 -15.39 11.42
C LEU A 67 5.14 -15.10 10.82
N ASN A 68 5.50 -15.78 9.73
CA ASN A 68 6.78 -15.64 9.03
C ASN A 68 6.68 -14.90 7.67
N LYS A 69 5.50 -14.44 7.24
CA LYS A 69 5.31 -13.71 5.97
C LYS A 69 5.01 -12.23 6.20
N MET A 70 5.58 -11.38 5.34
CA MET A 70 5.12 -9.99 5.23
C MET A 70 3.67 -9.97 4.72
N TYR A 71 2.85 -9.02 5.17
CA TYR A 71 1.44 -8.95 4.74
C TYR A 71 1.30 -8.67 3.23
N CYS A 72 2.23 -7.90 2.65
CA CYS A 72 2.36 -7.72 1.20
C CYS A 72 2.74 -9.01 0.45
N GLY A 73 3.17 -10.05 1.17
CA GLY A 73 3.49 -11.38 0.67
C GLY A 73 2.28 -12.33 0.66
N THR A 74 1.07 -11.78 0.70
CA THR A 74 -0.20 -12.54 0.63
C THR A 74 -0.82 -12.39 -0.75
N PRO A 75 -1.51 -13.43 -1.27
CA PRO A 75 -2.21 -13.38 -2.55
C PRO A 75 -3.13 -12.17 -2.65
N SER A 76 -3.43 -11.76 -3.88
CA SER A 76 -4.18 -10.55 -4.22
C SER A 76 -3.47 -9.23 -3.92
N THR A 77 -2.24 -9.21 -3.41
CA THR A 77 -1.54 -7.95 -3.11
C THR A 77 -0.71 -7.45 -4.31
N TYR A 78 -1.00 -6.24 -4.78
CA TYR A 78 -0.32 -5.59 -5.90
C TYR A 78 0.19 -4.22 -5.48
N GLY A 79 1.41 -3.82 -5.85
CA GLY A 79 1.95 -2.49 -5.55
C GLY A 79 3.45 -2.47 -5.27
N TRP A 80 3.91 -1.52 -4.46
CA TRP A 80 5.32 -1.18 -4.34
C TRP A 80 5.77 -0.90 -2.92
N TYR A 81 6.99 -1.31 -2.59
CA TYR A 81 7.74 -0.69 -1.50
C TYR A 81 8.44 0.59 -1.96
N THR A 82 8.47 1.59 -1.08
CA THR A 82 9.18 2.86 -1.26
C THR A 82 10.71 2.74 -1.28
N HIS A 83 11.26 1.53 -1.16
CA HIS A 83 12.67 1.21 -1.43
C HIS A 83 12.87 0.46 -2.76
N GLY A 84 11.89 0.51 -3.66
CA GLY A 84 12.02 0.10 -5.06
C GLY A 84 11.48 -1.28 -5.44
N ARG A 85 10.97 -2.10 -4.51
CA ARG A 85 10.48 -3.46 -4.86
C ARG A 85 9.02 -3.43 -5.31
N ARG A 86 8.75 -3.93 -6.51
CA ARG A 86 7.40 -4.15 -7.03
C ARG A 86 6.86 -5.52 -6.58
N PHE A 87 5.55 -5.63 -6.38
CA PHE A 87 4.88 -6.88 -5.98
C PHE A 87 3.66 -7.12 -6.85
N VAL A 88 3.55 -8.37 -7.32
CA VAL A 88 2.50 -8.86 -8.21
C VAL A 88 1.97 -10.17 -7.61
N ASP A 89 0.67 -10.24 -7.32
CA ASP A 89 0.03 -11.33 -6.56
C ASP A 89 0.80 -11.75 -5.27
N GLY A 90 1.29 -10.74 -4.54
CA GLY A 90 2.07 -10.95 -3.32
C GLY A 90 3.47 -11.54 -3.53
N GLN A 91 3.93 -11.73 -4.76
CA GLN A 91 5.32 -12.11 -5.07
C GLN A 91 6.14 -10.86 -5.41
N TRP A 92 7.42 -10.82 -4.99
CA TRP A 92 8.37 -9.88 -5.57
C TRP A 92 8.72 -10.39 -6.97
N ASP A 93 8.50 -9.56 -7.98
CA ASP A 93 8.68 -9.89 -9.40
C ASP A 93 10.14 -9.80 -9.89
N GLY A 94 11.07 -9.43 -9.00
CA GLY A 94 12.49 -9.24 -9.32
C GLY A 94 12.83 -7.84 -9.81
N GLU A 95 11.85 -7.04 -10.25
CA GLU A 95 12.11 -5.68 -10.69
C GLU A 95 12.43 -4.74 -9.52
N ARG A 96 13.24 -3.73 -9.84
CA ARG A 96 13.58 -2.63 -8.94
C ARG A 96 13.36 -1.31 -9.65
N ILE A 97 12.37 -0.56 -9.19
CA ILE A 97 12.26 0.86 -9.51
C ILE A 97 13.31 1.58 -8.69
N HIS A 98 14.03 2.50 -9.31
CA HIS A 98 14.88 3.41 -8.55
C HIS A 98 13.96 4.36 -7.78
N ILE A 99 13.83 4.16 -6.46
CA ILE A 99 13.09 5.06 -5.57
C ILE A 99 14.08 5.73 -4.61
N SER A 100 14.41 6.98 -4.89
CA SER A 100 15.51 7.71 -4.26
C SER A 100 15.12 8.42 -2.95
N ASN A 101 15.13 7.65 -1.86
CA ASN A 101 14.80 8.10 -0.49
C ASN A 101 13.47 8.87 -0.40
N ALA A 102 12.37 8.14 -0.26
CA ALA A 102 11.02 8.68 -0.26
C ALA A 102 10.62 9.51 0.99
N ASP A 103 11.53 9.79 1.92
CA ASP A 103 11.27 10.65 3.07
C ASP A 103 10.79 12.05 2.63
N GLY A 104 9.65 12.48 3.16
CA GLY A 104 8.98 13.73 2.80
C GLY A 104 8.16 13.69 1.50
N ALA A 105 8.31 12.66 0.66
CA ALA A 105 7.69 12.58 -0.66
C ALA A 105 6.17 12.37 -0.59
N VAL A 106 5.47 12.82 -1.63
CA VAL A 106 4.06 12.48 -1.86
C VAL A 106 3.99 11.39 -2.92
N ILE A 107 3.46 10.24 -2.53
CA ILE A 107 3.21 9.12 -3.41
C ILE A 107 1.78 9.24 -3.93
N GLU A 108 1.63 9.30 -5.24
CA GLU A 108 0.34 9.32 -5.94
C GLU A 108 0.09 7.94 -6.55
N LEU A 109 -0.90 7.24 -6.02
CA LEU A 109 -1.36 5.93 -6.47
C LEU A 109 -2.64 6.11 -7.30
N THR A 110 -2.63 5.71 -8.57
CA THR A 110 -3.82 5.76 -9.42
C THR A 110 -4.29 4.36 -9.81
N LEU A 111 -5.55 4.07 -9.53
CA LEU A 111 -6.22 2.82 -9.82
C LEU A 111 -7.05 3.04 -11.09
N HIS A 112 -6.65 2.43 -12.21
CA HIS A 112 -7.38 2.47 -13.49
C HIS A 112 -8.23 1.21 -13.59
N CYS A 113 -9.38 1.18 -12.91
CA CYS A 113 -10.16 -0.05 -12.76
C CYS A 113 -10.65 -0.61 -14.09
N ASN A 114 -11.06 0.24 -15.04
CA ASN A 114 -11.52 -0.21 -16.35
C ASN A 114 -10.41 -0.82 -17.23
N GLU A 115 -9.15 -0.48 -16.93
CA GLU A 115 -7.95 -0.93 -17.66
C GLU A 115 -7.20 -2.02 -16.88
N HIS A 116 -7.75 -2.44 -15.72
CA HIS A 116 -7.13 -3.36 -14.78
C HIS A 116 -5.66 -2.99 -14.46
N ARG A 117 -5.35 -1.69 -14.38
CA ARG A 117 -3.98 -1.18 -14.18
C ARG A 117 -3.87 -0.39 -12.88
N LEU A 118 -2.73 -0.52 -12.22
CA LEU A 118 -2.31 0.31 -11.09
C LEU A 118 -1.10 1.12 -11.51
N SER A 119 -1.05 2.42 -11.22
CA SER A 119 0.13 3.25 -11.45
C SER A 119 0.57 3.99 -10.20
N ILE A 120 1.89 4.22 -10.10
CA ILE A 120 2.52 4.99 -9.04
C ILE A 120 3.30 6.16 -9.63
N VAL A 121 3.19 7.32 -9.00
CA VAL A 121 4.07 8.47 -9.23
C VAL A 121 4.62 8.89 -7.87
N ILE A 122 5.93 9.01 -7.75
CA ILE A 122 6.58 9.49 -6.52
C ILE A 122 7.02 10.93 -6.77
N CYS A 123 6.25 11.85 -6.20
CA CYS A 123 6.49 13.28 -6.32
C CYS A 123 7.54 13.72 -5.31
N LYS A 124 8.78 13.76 -5.78
CA LYS A 124 9.95 14.41 -5.17
C LYS A 124 10.64 15.29 -6.24
N ASP A 125 11.88 15.67 -6.01
CA ASP A 125 12.70 16.52 -6.90
C ASP A 125 12.81 15.96 -8.33
N SER A 126 12.72 14.64 -8.48
CA SER A 126 12.44 13.94 -9.73
C SER A 126 11.16 13.12 -9.61
N SER A 127 10.25 13.23 -10.59
CA SER A 127 9.02 12.42 -10.63
C SER A 127 9.30 11.01 -11.17
N GLU A 128 9.58 10.07 -10.28
CA GLU A 128 9.70 8.64 -10.60
C GLU A 128 8.30 8.04 -10.87
N ARG A 129 8.17 7.12 -11.83
CA ARG A 129 6.88 6.50 -12.23
C ARG A 129 7.03 5.03 -12.57
N ASP A 130 5.99 4.25 -12.29
CA ASP A 130 5.87 2.83 -12.70
C ASP A 130 4.39 2.41 -12.78
N GLU A 131 4.12 1.30 -13.46
CA GLU A 131 2.78 0.72 -13.59
C GLU A 131 2.79 -0.82 -13.42
N ILE A 132 1.67 -1.38 -12.94
CA ILE A 132 1.43 -2.82 -12.82
C ILE A 132 0.09 -3.15 -13.50
N GLU A 133 0.10 -4.14 -14.38
CA GLU A 133 -1.13 -4.81 -14.84
C GLU A 133 -1.63 -5.77 -13.74
N VAL A 134 -2.90 -5.64 -13.38
CA VAL A 134 -3.54 -6.38 -12.28
C VAL A 134 -4.35 -7.52 -12.87
N ASN A 135 -3.98 -8.76 -12.53
CA ASN A 135 -4.70 -9.93 -13.00
C ASN A 135 -5.93 -10.18 -12.11
N ASP A 136 -7.12 -9.98 -12.67
CA ASP A 136 -8.42 -10.14 -11.99
C ASP A 136 -8.68 -11.55 -11.44
N LEU A 137 -8.01 -12.60 -11.96
CA LEU A 137 -8.12 -13.95 -11.39
C LEU A 137 -7.43 -14.04 -10.01
N HIS A 138 -6.44 -13.18 -9.76
CA HIS A 138 -5.66 -13.13 -8.53
C HIS A 138 -6.07 -11.96 -7.63
N CYS A 139 -6.50 -10.84 -8.22
CA CYS A 139 -7.01 -9.67 -7.50
C CYS A 139 -8.36 -9.17 -8.06
N PRO A 140 -9.46 -9.95 -7.92
CA PRO A 140 -10.79 -9.54 -8.36
C PRO A 140 -11.32 -8.29 -7.63
N PHE A 141 -12.23 -7.56 -8.28
CA PHE A 141 -12.94 -6.43 -7.66
C PHE A 141 -13.83 -6.83 -6.47
N PRO A 142 -14.14 -5.90 -5.54
CA PRO A 142 -13.62 -4.53 -5.47
C PRO A 142 -12.22 -4.50 -4.85
N TRP A 143 -11.37 -3.66 -5.43
CA TRP A 143 -10.07 -3.34 -4.86
C TRP A 143 -10.21 -2.38 -3.68
N CYS A 144 -9.22 -2.39 -2.81
CA CYS A 144 -9.06 -1.42 -1.74
C CYS A 144 -7.58 -1.07 -1.56
N LEU A 145 -7.31 0.16 -1.12
CA LEU A 145 -5.94 0.60 -0.78
C LEU A 145 -5.34 -0.37 0.24
N PHE A 146 -4.12 -0.82 0.01
CA PHE A 146 -3.35 -1.60 0.97
C PHE A 146 -2.04 -0.89 1.28
N VAL A 147 -1.73 -0.79 2.57
CA VAL A 147 -0.51 -0.15 3.06
C VAL A 147 0.12 -1.04 4.12
N GLN A 148 1.43 -1.26 4.06
CA GLN A 148 2.19 -1.90 5.13
C GLN A 148 3.38 -1.02 5.49
N ILE A 149 3.61 -0.73 6.77
CA ILE A 149 4.72 0.10 7.24
C ILE A 149 5.69 -0.69 8.11
N ASN A 150 6.98 -0.34 8.00
CA ASN A 150 7.98 -0.77 8.96
C ASN A 150 7.61 -0.24 10.35
N ARG A 151 7.66 -1.10 11.37
CA ARG A 151 7.10 -0.76 12.68
C ARG A 151 7.92 0.27 13.47
N ILE A 152 9.21 0.43 13.14
CA ILE A 152 10.08 1.44 13.74
C ILE A 152 10.51 2.40 12.63
N GLY A 153 10.42 3.70 12.90
CA GLY A 153 10.93 4.72 11.99
C GLY A 153 10.14 4.87 10.68
N ALA A 154 8.82 4.62 10.66
CA ALA A 154 7.97 4.99 9.52
C ALA A 154 6.69 5.70 9.95
N ARG A 155 6.27 6.72 9.19
CA ARG A 155 5.00 7.45 9.35
C ARG A 155 4.46 7.93 8.01
N LEU A 156 3.17 7.74 7.79
CA LEU A 156 2.46 8.25 6.60
C LEU A 156 1.09 8.83 6.93
N SER A 157 0.59 9.67 6.03
CA SER A 157 -0.78 10.17 6.03
C SER A 157 -1.36 10.23 4.62
N LEU A 158 -2.68 10.15 4.50
CA LEU A 158 -3.38 10.59 3.28
C LEU A 158 -3.28 12.13 3.16
N VAL A 159 -3.30 12.64 1.93
CA VAL A 159 -3.22 14.09 1.57
C VAL A 159 -3.97 14.42 0.29
#